data_AF-K9Z554-F1
#
_entry.id   AF-K9Z554-F1
#
_cell.length_a   1.000
_cell.length_b   1.000
_cell.length_c   1.000
_cell.angle_alpha   90.00
_cell.angle_beta   90.00
_cell.angle_gamma   90.00
#
_symmetry.space_group_name_H-M   'P 1'
#
loop_
_entity.id
_entity.type
_entity.pdbx_description
1 polymer ?
#
loop_
_entity_poly.entity_id
_entity_poly.type
_entity_poly.pdbx_seq_one_letter_code
_entity_poly.pdbx_strand_id
1 'polypeptide(L)'
;MQSEIPHCSFIDFLLLVTRRRRRFRVTGLSMLPLLSPEEEIIIDPYYYRNISPQVNDIVIVEHPLQSQLKIVKRINQIIGDKYFIIGDNQHFSTDSRHFGLISQSLIVGKVIARFP
;
A
#
# COMPACT_ATOMS: atom_id res chain seq x y z
N MET A 1 -5.35 -16.87 5.13
CA MET A 1 -6.06 -15.92 6.01
C MET A 1 -6.02 -14.57 5.31
N GLN A 2 -7.09 -14.16 4.63
CA GLN A 2 -7.15 -12.85 3.97
C GLN A 2 -7.01 -11.79 5.05
N SER A 3 -5.94 -11.00 5.00
CA SER A 3 -5.75 -9.87 5.90
C SER A 3 -6.80 -8.81 5.56
N GLU A 4 -7.94 -8.83 6.26
CA GLU A 4 -8.94 -7.78 6.14
C GLU A 4 -8.33 -6.45 6.56
N ILE A 5 -8.50 -5.42 5.73
CA ILE A 5 -8.14 -4.05 6.10
C ILE A 5 -9.26 -3.55 7.03
N PRO A 6 -8.96 -3.11 8.27
CA PRO A 6 -9.99 -2.66 9.19
C PRO A 6 -10.65 -1.37 8.69
N HIS A 7 -11.84 -1.07 9.20
CA HIS A 7 -12.47 0.22 8.98
C HIS A 7 -11.80 1.32 9.83
N CYS A 8 -11.78 2.54 9.32
CA CYS A 8 -11.23 3.72 9.99
C CYS A 8 -11.81 3.88 11.40
N SER A 9 -10.94 4.00 12.41
CA SER A 9 -11.34 4.35 13.77
C SER A 9 -11.46 5.87 13.96
N PHE A 10 -12.01 6.31 15.10
CA PHE A 10 -12.04 7.73 15.46
C PHE A 10 -10.62 8.32 15.60
N ILE A 11 -9.66 7.52 16.06
CA ILE A 11 -8.26 7.92 16.17
C ILE A 11 -7.67 8.18 14.77
N ASP A 12 -7.98 7.32 13.80
CA ASP A 12 -7.52 7.51 12.42
C ASP A 12 -8.10 8.80 11.82
N PHE A 13 -9.37 9.12 12.11
CA PHE A 13 -9.99 10.38 11.72
C PHE A 13 -9.28 11.59 12.35
N LEU A 14 -9.00 11.56 13.65
CA LEU A 14 -8.25 12.63 14.32
C LEU A 14 -6.84 12.78 13.72
N LEU A 15 -6.18 11.66 13.39
CA LEU A 15 -4.86 11.67 12.79
C LEU A 15 -4.87 12.12 11.31
N LEU A 16 -5.99 11.98 10.60
CA LEU A 16 -6.22 12.61 9.30
C LEU A 16 -6.30 14.13 9.43
N VAL A 17 -7.05 14.65 10.41
CA VAL A 17 -7.17 16.09 10.67
C VAL A 17 -5.81 16.71 11.03
N THR A 18 -5.00 16.00 11.81
CA THR A 18 -3.63 16.43 12.16
C THR A 18 -2.58 16.15 11.07
N ARG A 19 -2.99 15.70 9.87
CA ARG A 19 -2.14 15.36 8.71
C ARG A 19 -1.06 14.30 8.99
N ARG A 20 -1.23 13.50 10.04
CA ARG A 20 -0.35 12.36 10.37
C ARG A 20 -0.75 11.09 9.59
N ARG A 21 -1.96 11.06 9.06
CA ARG A 21 -2.44 10.08 8.08
C ARG A 21 -2.69 10.75 6.74
N ARG A 22 -2.69 9.96 5.67
CA ARG A 22 -3.07 10.43 4.33
C ARG A 22 -4.17 9.55 3.77
N ARG A 23 -5.10 10.16 3.05
CA ARG A 23 -6.19 9.46 2.35
C ARG A 23 -5.86 9.37 0.86
N PHE A 24 -6.10 8.20 0.28
CA PHE A 24 -5.93 7.94 -1.14
C PHE A 24 -7.18 7.26 -1.69
N ARG A 25 -7.51 7.55 -2.95
CA ARG A 25 -8.53 6.82 -3.69
C ARG A 25 -7.88 5.76 -4.55
N VAL A 26 -8.41 4.55 -4.50
CA VAL A 26 -7.99 3.44 -5.36
C VAL A 26 -8.61 3.64 -6.75
N THR A 27 -7.81 3.65 -7.79
CA THR A 27 -8.29 3.81 -9.17
C THR A 27 -8.13 2.54 -10.02
N GLY A 28 -7.28 1.60 -9.60
CA GLY A 28 -6.94 0.41 -10.36
C GLY A 28 -7.57 -0.88 -9.82
N LEU A 29 -7.66 -1.89 -10.69
CA LEU A 29 -8.26 -3.21 -10.40
C LEU A 29 -7.28 -4.21 -9.77
N SER A 30 -6.01 -3.82 -9.58
CA SER A 30 -4.92 -4.75 -9.25
C SER A 30 -4.99 -5.35 -7.86
N MET A 31 -5.79 -4.77 -6.96
CA MET A 31 -5.94 -5.21 -5.58
C MET A 31 -7.29 -5.90 -5.33
N LEU A 32 -8.07 -6.19 -6.37
CA LEU A 32 -9.27 -7.01 -6.23
C LEU A 32 -8.92 -8.43 -5.75
N PRO A 33 -9.79 -9.09 -4.96
CA PRO A 33 -11.08 -8.59 -4.47
C PRO A 33 -10.97 -7.71 -3.22
N LEU A 34 -9.76 -7.46 -2.71
CA LEU A 34 -9.59 -6.76 -1.45
C LEU A 34 -9.90 -5.26 -1.53
N LEU A 35 -9.45 -4.58 -2.58
CA LEU A 35 -9.73 -3.16 -2.79
C LEU A 35 -10.32 -2.96 -4.18
N SER A 36 -11.51 -2.38 -4.21
CA SER A 36 -12.22 -2.01 -5.44
C SER A 36 -11.84 -0.60 -5.89
N PRO A 37 -11.97 -0.29 -7.19
CA PRO A 37 -11.88 1.09 -7.66
C PRO A 37 -12.88 1.99 -6.93
N GLU A 38 -12.52 3.25 -6.79
CA GLU A 38 -13.21 4.29 -6.02
C GLU A 38 -13.21 4.11 -4.49
N GLU A 39 -12.76 2.97 -3.95
CA GLU A 39 -12.56 2.84 -2.50
C GLU A 39 -11.50 3.82 -2.00
N GLU A 40 -11.75 4.42 -0.85
CA GLU A 40 -10.80 5.29 -0.18
C GLU A 40 -10.10 4.56 0.95
N ILE A 41 -8.78 4.69 0.98
CA ILE A 41 -7.91 4.05 1.97
C ILE A 41 -7.10 5.10 2.72
N ILE A 42 -6.80 4.76 3.98
CA ILE A 42 -5.95 5.56 4.85
C ILE A 42 -4.59 4.88 4.96
N ILE A 43 -3.55 5.68 4.82
CA ILE A 43 -2.18 5.24 5.06
C ILE A 43 -1.53 5.92 6.26
N ASP A 44 -0.60 5.20 6.85
CA ASP A 44 0.41 5.74 7.75
C ASP A 44 1.74 5.92 6.98
N PRO A 45 2.12 7.16 6.61
CA PRO A 45 3.40 7.43 5.93
C PRO A 45 4.62 7.26 6.85
N TYR A 46 4.42 7.08 8.15
CA TYR A 46 5.48 6.96 9.15
C TYR A 46 5.58 5.56 9.75
N TYR A 47 4.74 4.64 9.29
CA TYR A 47 4.67 3.27 9.82
C TYR A 47 6.04 2.61 9.84
N TYR A 48 6.82 2.77 8.76
CA TYR A 48 8.11 2.11 8.59
C TYR A 48 9.33 2.94 9.02
N ARG A 49 9.15 3.97 9.86
CA ARG A 49 10.30 4.77 10.36
C ARG A 49 11.23 3.97 11.28
N ASN A 50 10.64 3.11 12.11
CA ASN A 50 11.37 2.35 13.15
C ASN A 50 11.15 0.84 13.04
N ILE A 51 10.39 0.39 12.04
CA ILE A 51 10.08 -1.02 11.80
C ILE A 51 10.18 -1.30 10.31
N SER A 52 10.68 -2.49 9.96
CA SER A 52 10.80 -2.90 8.57
C SER A 52 9.45 -3.41 8.02
N PRO A 53 9.14 -3.16 6.74
CA PRO A 53 8.00 -3.76 6.06
C PRO A 53 7.98 -5.29 6.15
N GLN A 54 6.79 -5.86 6.32
CA GLN A 54 6.59 -7.29 6.51
C GLN A 54 5.85 -7.92 5.31
N VAL A 55 6.04 -9.22 5.12
CA VAL A 55 5.25 -10.00 4.15
C VAL A 55 3.77 -9.85 4.47
N ASN A 56 2.95 -9.73 3.42
CA ASN A 56 1.52 -9.44 3.42
C ASN A 56 1.12 -8.01 3.76
N ASP A 57 2.05 -7.11 4.11
CA ASP A 57 1.73 -5.69 4.23
C ASP A 57 1.21 -5.14 2.90
N ILE A 58 0.19 -4.29 2.99
CA ILE A 58 -0.35 -3.56 1.85
C ILE A 58 0.22 -2.16 1.93
N VAL A 59 0.90 -1.75 0.86
CA VAL A 59 1.71 -0.55 0.84
C VAL A 59 1.36 0.30 -0.38
N ILE A 60 1.42 1.62 -0.19
CA ILE A 60 1.49 2.55 -1.31
C ILE A 60 2.96 2.74 -1.65
N VAL A 61 3.30 2.59 -2.92
CA VAL A 61 4.65 2.77 -3.42
C VAL A 61 4.66 3.75 -4.58
N GLU A 62 5.73 4.52 -4.72
CA GLU A 62 6.01 5.26 -5.93
C GLU A 62 6.51 4.30 -7.01
N HIS A 63 5.96 4.41 -8.22
CA HIS A 63 6.31 3.52 -9.32
C HIS A 63 7.77 3.77 -9.72
N PRO A 64 8.63 2.72 -9.76
CA PRO A 64 10.08 2.90 -9.95
C PRO A 64 10.45 3.52 -11.31
N LEU A 65 9.63 3.32 -12.34
CA LEU A 65 9.87 3.81 -13.70
C LEU A 65 8.96 4.98 -14.12
N GLN A 66 7.97 5.35 -13.31
CA GLN A 66 6.98 6.36 -13.66
C GLN A 66 6.88 7.35 -12.50
N SER A 67 7.59 8.46 -12.63
CA SER A 67 7.64 9.48 -11.57
C SER A 67 6.24 9.95 -11.21
N GLN A 68 6.01 10.23 -9.92
CA GLN A 68 4.75 10.70 -9.35
C GLN A 68 3.58 9.70 -9.36
N LEU A 69 3.64 8.61 -10.12
CA LEU A 69 2.64 7.56 -10.08
C LEU A 69 2.76 6.78 -8.76
N LYS A 70 1.67 6.71 -8.00
CA LYS A 70 1.57 5.90 -6.78
C LYS A 70 0.68 4.70 -7.04
N ILE A 71 1.14 3.51 -6.64
CA ILE A 71 0.40 2.26 -6.79
C ILE A 71 0.24 1.58 -5.43
N VAL A 72 -0.89 0.89 -5.24
CA VAL A 72 -1.15 0.05 -4.06
C VAL A 72 -0.80 -1.39 -4.41
N LYS A 73 0.05 -2.04 -3.61
CA LYS A 73 0.45 -3.44 -3.78
C LYS A 73 0.63 -4.12 -2.43
N ARG A 74 0.73 -5.45 -2.45
CA ARG A 74 1.07 -6.29 -1.30
C ARG A 74 2.53 -6.72 -1.36
N ILE A 75 3.22 -6.70 -0.22
CA ILE A 75 4.55 -7.31 -0.09
C ILE A 75 4.39 -8.83 -0.10
N ASN A 76 4.97 -9.49 -1.10
CA ASN A 76 4.95 -10.95 -1.23
C ASN A 76 6.22 -11.58 -0.65
N GLN A 77 7.37 -10.94 -0.86
CA GLN A 77 8.66 -11.47 -0.42
C GLN A 77 9.63 -10.35 -0.06
N ILE A 78 10.53 -10.64 0.87
CA ILE A 78 11.62 -9.76 1.30
C ILE A 78 12.94 -10.45 0.92
N ILE A 79 13.82 -9.73 0.21
CA ILE A 79 15.11 -10.24 -0.26
C ILE A 79 16.18 -9.23 0.13
N GLY A 80 16.88 -9.49 1.24
CA GLY A 80 17.73 -8.50 1.89
C GLY A 80 16.92 -7.24 2.24
N ASP A 81 17.39 -6.08 1.78
CA ASP A 81 16.75 -4.78 2.04
C ASP A 81 15.77 -4.35 0.94
N LYS A 82 15.36 -5.28 0.08
CA LYS A 82 14.44 -5.04 -1.03
C LYS A 82 13.19 -5.89 -0.95
N TYR A 83 12.13 -5.41 -1.58
CA TYR A 83 10.78 -5.97 -1.48
C TYR A 83 10.27 -6.38 -2.86
N PHE A 84 9.74 -7.59 -2.94
CA PHE A 84 8.96 -8.06 -4.08
C PHE A 84 7.48 -7.81 -3.78
N ILE A 85 6.86 -6.94 -4.56
CA ILE A 85 5.46 -6.52 -4.39
C ILE A 85 4.58 -7.06 -5.52
N ILE A 86 3.37 -7.46 -5.20
CA ILE A 86 2.39 -8.00 -6.15
C ILE A 86 1.02 -7.37 -5.95
N GLY A 87 0.20 -7.36 -6.99
CA GLY A 87 -1.24 -7.12 -6.85
C GLY A 87 -1.97 -8.43 -6.55
N ASP A 88 -3.02 -8.35 -5.73
CA ASP A 88 -3.89 -9.51 -5.43
C ASP A 88 -4.60 -10.02 -6.70
N ASN A 89 -4.91 -9.12 -7.64
CA ASN A 89 -5.43 -9.45 -8.96
C ASN A 89 -4.31 -9.48 -10.00
N GLN A 90 -3.72 -10.66 -10.19
CA GLN A 90 -2.55 -10.86 -11.05
C GLN A 90 -2.79 -10.47 -12.51
N HIS A 91 -4.01 -10.64 -13.04
CA HIS A 91 -4.36 -10.34 -14.43
C HIS A 91 -4.36 -8.84 -14.75
N PHE A 92 -4.52 -7.99 -13.74
CA PHE A 92 -4.62 -6.53 -13.88
C PHE A 92 -3.51 -5.79 -13.14
N SER A 93 -2.43 -6.49 -12.77
CA SER A 93 -1.36 -5.94 -11.95
C SER A 93 -0.04 -5.80 -12.69
N THR A 94 0.38 -4.56 -12.93
CA THR A 94 1.79 -4.21 -13.15
C THR A 94 2.47 -4.05 -11.78
N ASP A 95 3.45 -4.91 -11.50
CA ASP A 95 4.09 -5.06 -10.19
C ASP A 95 5.53 -5.59 -10.33
N SER A 96 6.14 -6.13 -9.26
CA SER A 96 7.54 -6.57 -9.27
C SER A 96 7.86 -7.65 -10.30
N ARG A 97 6.86 -8.35 -10.85
CA ARG A 97 7.07 -9.26 -12.00
C ARG A 97 7.53 -8.53 -13.27
N HIS A 98 7.22 -7.23 -13.38
CA HIS A 98 7.53 -6.40 -14.54
C HIS A 98 8.74 -5.49 -14.29
N PHE A 99 8.86 -4.91 -13.09
CA PHE A 99 9.91 -3.93 -12.78
C PHE A 99 10.93 -4.39 -11.72
N GLY A 100 10.81 -5.62 -11.21
CA GLY A 100 11.74 -6.18 -10.23
C GLY A 100 11.49 -5.70 -8.80
N LEU A 101 12.52 -5.84 -7.96
CA LEU A 101 12.46 -5.51 -6.53
C LEU A 101 12.53 -4.00 -6.30
N ILE A 102 11.80 -3.52 -5.30
CA ILE A 102 11.82 -2.10 -4.88
C ILE A 102 12.60 -1.91 -3.58
N SER A 103 13.20 -0.74 -3.40
CA SER A 103 13.79 -0.31 -2.13
C SER A 103 12.72 0.22 -1.17
N GLN A 104 13.02 0.20 0.14
CA GLN A 104 12.13 0.79 1.16
C GLN A 104 11.83 2.28 0.88
N SER A 105 12.77 3.01 0.28
CA SER A 105 12.60 4.44 -0.03
C SER A 105 11.46 4.74 -1.02
N LEU A 106 11.03 3.76 -1.82
CA LEU A 106 9.88 3.91 -2.71
C LEU A 106 8.55 3.67 -1.98
N ILE A 107 8.57 3.15 -0.76
CA ILE A 107 7.37 2.91 0.03
C ILE A 107 6.91 4.23 0.66
N VAL A 108 5.75 4.71 0.22
CA VAL A 108 5.12 5.94 0.71
C VAL A 108 4.52 5.74 2.10
N GLY A 109 4.00 4.54 2.38
CA GLY A 109 3.41 4.20 3.68
C GLY A 109 2.60 2.91 3.65
N LYS A 110 2.21 2.45 4.84
CA LYS A 110 1.36 1.26 5.00
C LYS A 110 -0.11 1.64 4.92
N VAL A 111 -0.91 0.84 4.22
CA VAL A 111 -2.38 0.91 4.26
C VAL A 111 -2.85 0.33 5.58
N ILE A 112 -3.53 1.16 6.38
CA ILE A 112 -3.95 0.79 7.73
C ILE A 112 -5.45 0.64 7.89
N ALA A 113 -6.26 1.33 7.06
CA ALA A 113 -7.71 1.31 7.18
C ALA A 113 -8.41 1.67 5.87
N ARG A 114 -9.66 1.24 5.72
CA ARG A 114 -10.60 1.77 4.72
C ARG A 114 -11.31 2.99 5.30
N PHE A 115 -11.42 4.04 4.50
CA PHE A 115 -12.28 5.17 4.82
C PHE A 115 -13.74 4.77 4.57
N PRO A 116 -14.69 5.11 5.46
CA PRO A 116 -16.10 4.77 5.31
C PRO A 116 -16.76 5.49 4.13
#